data_AF-A0A7W7H775-F1
#
_entry.id   AF-A0A7W7H775-F1
#
_cell.length_a   1.000
_cell.length_b   1.000
_cell.length_c   1.000
_cell.angle_alpha   90.00
_cell.angle_beta   90.00
_cell.angle_gamma   90.00
#
_symmetry.space_group_name_H-M   'P 1'
#
loop_
_entity.id
_entity.type
_entity.pdbx_description
1 polymer ?
#
loop_
_entity_poly.entity_id
_entity_poly.type
_entity_poly.pdbx_seq_one_letter_code
_entity_poly.pdbx_strand_id
1 'polypeptide(L)'
;MTVDEAWVRRWRDAMVGLAERVPVGFQDHFGYPPDEHEIGDAATGRELAGLVGVPESLLVFHRVVGEVRLPDVHVGYWIHRPSLEGDFPHALSDGRRIVVFGSDGGGGMFALPRDADGPVLLLNGGAVVGGVHDADRIEFFAADLPAFLTFLRERTEENLRR
;
A
#
# COMPACT_ATOMS: atom_id res chain seq x y z
N MET A 1 -11.47 11.29 8.09
CA MET A 1 -12.16 10.19 8.80
C MET A 1 -11.10 9.50 9.64
N THR A 2 -11.26 9.35 10.95
CA THR A 2 -10.18 8.76 11.78
C THR A 2 -10.17 7.25 11.60
N VAL A 3 -9.01 6.66 11.32
CA VAL A 3 -8.84 5.21 11.23
C VAL A 3 -8.56 4.62 12.60
N ASP A 4 -9.26 3.54 12.94
CA ASP A 4 -8.99 2.73 14.13
C ASP A 4 -8.86 1.25 13.73
N GLU A 5 -8.37 0.42 14.65
CA GLU A 5 -8.19 -1.01 14.37
C GLU A 5 -9.49 -1.71 13.99
N ALA A 6 -10.63 -1.29 14.54
CA ALA A 6 -11.92 -1.91 14.23
C ALA A 6 -12.34 -1.63 12.78
N TRP A 7 -12.07 -0.43 12.29
CA TRP A 7 -12.26 -0.05 10.89
C TRP A 7 -11.31 -0.85 9.98
N VAL A 8 -10.03 -0.97 10.34
CA VAL A 8 -9.06 -1.74 9.53
C VAL A 8 -9.44 -3.22 9.49
N ARG A 9 -9.93 -3.81 10.60
CA ARG A 9 -10.41 -5.20 10.61
C ARG A 9 -11.58 -5.42 9.65
N ARG A 10 -12.57 -4.52 9.64
CA ARG A 10 -13.69 -4.60 8.69
C ARG A 10 -13.22 -4.46 7.24
N TRP A 11 -12.26 -3.58 7.00
CA TRP A 11 -11.65 -3.44 5.67
C TRP A 11 -10.90 -4.71 5.27
N ARG A 12 -10.10 -5.29 6.17
CA ARG A 12 -9.36 -6.55 5.96
C ARG A 12 -10.31 -7.69 5.61
N ASP A 13 -11.37 -7.89 6.40
CA ASP A 13 -12.32 -8.98 6.17
C ASP A 13 -12.99 -8.88 4.80
N ALA A 14 -13.34 -7.65 4.37
CA ALA A 14 -13.85 -7.40 3.03
C ALA A 14 -12.81 -7.71 1.95
N MET A 15 -11.57 -7.27 2.13
CA MET A 15 -10.49 -7.50 1.18
C MET A 15 -10.10 -8.97 1.05
N VAL A 16 -10.13 -9.75 2.14
CA VAL A 16 -9.90 -11.20 2.09
C VAL A 16 -10.92 -11.86 1.16
N GLY A 17 -12.21 -11.58 1.36
CA GLY A 17 -13.27 -12.13 0.51
C GLY A 17 -13.21 -11.65 -0.94
N LEU A 18 -12.66 -10.45 -1.20
CA LEU A 18 -12.42 -9.97 -2.56
C LEU A 18 -11.22 -10.67 -3.20
N ALA A 19 -10.10 -10.78 -2.48
CA ALA A 19 -8.87 -11.41 -2.95
C ALA A 19 -9.09 -12.88 -3.34
N GLU A 20 -9.86 -13.63 -2.56
CA GLU A 20 -10.25 -15.02 -2.87
C GLU A 20 -11.04 -15.16 -4.17
N ARG A 21 -11.71 -14.07 -4.61
CA ARG A 21 -12.54 -14.07 -5.81
C ARG A 21 -11.79 -13.61 -7.06
N VAL A 22 -10.67 -12.91 -6.93
CA VAL A 22 -9.91 -12.40 -8.09
C VAL A 22 -9.45 -13.53 -9.02
N PRO A 23 -8.94 -14.68 -8.52
CA PRO A 23 -8.55 -15.79 -9.38
C PRO A 23 -9.69 -16.43 -10.20
N VAL A 24 -10.96 -16.21 -9.82
CA VAL A 24 -12.11 -16.91 -10.42
C VAL A 24 -12.33 -16.42 -11.84
N GLY A 25 -12.19 -17.32 -12.82
CA GLY A 25 -12.34 -16.99 -14.25
C GLY A 25 -11.16 -16.23 -14.86
N PHE A 26 -10.12 -15.96 -14.07
CA PHE A 26 -8.94 -15.21 -14.52
C PHE A 26 -8.23 -15.92 -15.68
N GLN A 27 -7.90 -17.19 -15.50
CA GLN A 27 -7.18 -17.96 -16.53
C GLN A 27 -8.01 -18.12 -17.81
N ASP A 28 -9.33 -18.24 -17.70
CA ASP A 28 -10.22 -18.33 -18.87
C ASP A 28 -10.23 -17.02 -19.66
N HIS A 29 -10.12 -15.87 -18.99
CA HIS A 29 -10.10 -14.56 -19.62
C HIS A 29 -8.73 -14.20 -20.21
N PHE A 30 -7.65 -14.43 -19.45
CA PHE A 30 -6.30 -13.95 -19.79
C PHE A 30 -5.39 -15.01 -20.44
N GLY A 31 -5.75 -16.30 -20.34
CA GLY A 31 -5.00 -17.40 -20.96
C GLY A 31 -3.75 -17.86 -20.18
N TYR A 32 -3.54 -17.34 -18.97
CA TYR A 32 -2.46 -17.73 -18.05
C TYR A 32 -2.99 -17.77 -16.60
N PRO A 33 -2.38 -18.58 -15.71
CA PRO A 33 -2.86 -18.70 -14.33
C PRO A 33 -2.68 -17.38 -13.56
N PRO A 34 -3.59 -17.05 -12.63
CA PRO A 34 -3.41 -15.91 -11.72
C PRO A 34 -2.26 -16.18 -10.75
N ASP A 35 -1.67 -15.10 -10.26
CA ASP A 35 -0.73 -15.09 -9.16
C ASP A 35 -1.46 -15.14 -7.80
N GLU A 36 -0.69 -15.36 -6.74
CA GLU A 36 -1.21 -15.43 -5.37
C GLU A 36 -1.60 -14.05 -4.84
N HIS A 37 -2.83 -13.96 -4.34
CA HIS A 37 -3.37 -12.78 -3.68
C HIS A 37 -3.42 -12.99 -2.17
N GLU A 38 -2.95 -12.02 -1.41
CA GLU A 38 -2.80 -12.15 0.03
C GLU A 38 -3.15 -10.86 0.77
N ILE A 39 -3.97 -10.98 1.80
CA ILE A 39 -4.15 -9.96 2.84
C ILE A 39 -3.56 -10.52 4.13
N GLY A 40 -2.31 -10.17 4.40
CA GLY A 40 -1.53 -10.76 5.48
C GLY A 40 -2.10 -10.48 6.86
N ASP A 41 -1.73 -11.34 7.81
CA ASP A 41 -1.94 -11.10 9.24
C ASP A 41 -1.10 -9.91 9.74
N ALA A 42 -1.44 -9.40 10.93
CA ALA A 42 -0.77 -8.28 11.57
C ALA A 42 0.77 -8.38 11.55
N ALA A 43 1.41 -7.21 11.50
CA ALA A 43 2.84 -7.12 11.74
C ALA A 43 3.18 -7.57 13.17
N THR A 44 4.31 -8.24 13.32
CA THR A 44 4.85 -8.68 14.60
C THR A 44 5.24 -7.48 15.48
N GLY A 45 5.33 -7.68 16.79
CA GLY A 45 5.77 -6.62 17.71
C GLY A 45 7.15 -6.06 17.38
N ARG A 46 8.06 -6.88 16.80
CA ARG A 46 9.39 -6.43 16.36
C ARG A 46 9.30 -5.53 15.13
N GLU A 47 8.45 -5.87 14.17
CA GLU A 47 8.21 -5.09 12.96
C GLU A 47 7.58 -3.73 13.31
N LEU A 48 6.57 -3.73 14.19
CA LEU A 48 5.93 -2.50 14.68
C LEU A 48 6.89 -1.60 15.45
N ALA A 49 7.79 -2.19 16.26
CA ALA A 49 8.81 -1.41 16.99
C ALA A 49 9.81 -0.72 16.05
N GLY A 50 9.98 -1.23 14.82
CA GLY A 50 10.82 -0.62 13.77
C GLY A 50 10.19 0.61 13.12
N LEU A 51 8.88 0.80 13.23
CA LEU A 51 8.13 1.91 12.63
C LEU A 51 8.23 3.21 13.44
N VAL A 52 9.45 3.61 13.81
CA VAL A 52 9.67 4.82 14.61
C VAL A 52 9.42 6.07 13.79
N GLY A 53 8.46 6.88 14.26
CA GLY A 53 8.09 8.15 13.64
C GLY A 53 7.41 7.97 12.29
N VAL A 54 6.59 6.93 12.13
CA VAL A 54 5.64 6.81 11.00
C VAL A 54 4.28 7.39 11.39
N PRO A 55 3.39 7.67 10.43
CA PRO A 55 2.03 8.13 10.72
C PRO A 55 1.24 7.12 11.56
N GLU A 56 0.43 7.62 12.51
CA GLU A 56 -0.37 6.76 13.39
C GLU A 56 -1.35 5.91 12.57
N SER A 57 -1.92 6.45 11.47
CA SER A 57 -2.80 5.69 10.60
C SER A 57 -2.13 4.44 10.01
N LEU A 58 -0.86 4.56 9.61
CA LEU A 58 -0.09 3.44 9.05
C LEU A 58 0.31 2.44 10.15
N LEU A 59 0.61 2.93 11.36
CA LEU A 59 0.87 2.06 12.51
C LEU A 59 -0.38 1.26 12.90
N VAL A 60 -1.55 1.91 12.98
CA VAL A 60 -2.85 1.27 13.23
C VAL A 60 -3.17 0.23 12.16
N PHE A 61 -2.89 0.55 10.89
CA PHE A 61 -3.03 -0.41 9.80
C PHE A 61 -2.17 -1.67 10.05
N HIS A 62 -0.88 -1.49 10.33
CA HIS A 62 0.04 -2.61 10.51
C HIS A 62 -0.19 -3.45 11.78
N ARG A 63 -0.88 -2.90 12.79
CA ARG A 63 -1.39 -3.69 13.93
C ARG A 63 -2.44 -4.73 13.53
N VAL A 64 -3.06 -4.59 12.36
CA VAL A 64 -4.11 -5.49 11.87
C VAL A 64 -3.68 -6.24 10.61
N VAL A 65 -2.98 -5.58 9.69
CA VAL A 65 -2.59 -6.11 8.38
C VAL A 65 -1.09 -5.86 8.17
N GLY A 66 -0.31 -6.94 8.13
CA GLY A 66 1.13 -6.87 7.89
C GLY A 66 1.43 -6.46 6.46
N GLU A 67 0.75 -7.07 5.49
CA GLU A 67 1.01 -6.85 4.07
C GLU A 67 -0.23 -7.07 3.22
N VAL A 68 -0.19 -6.53 2.00
CA VAL A 68 -1.19 -6.76 0.95
C VAL A 68 -0.45 -7.07 -0.34
N ARG A 69 -0.88 -8.11 -1.04
CA ARG A 69 -0.34 -8.54 -2.34
C ARG A 69 -1.52 -8.81 -3.27
N LEU A 70 -1.68 -7.99 -4.30
CA LEU A 70 -2.78 -8.09 -5.26
C LEU A 70 -2.23 -7.99 -6.69
N PRO A 71 -1.43 -8.97 -7.15
CA PRO A 71 -0.71 -8.91 -8.43
C PRO A 71 -1.62 -8.80 -9.65
N ASP A 72 -2.81 -9.42 -9.62
CA ASP A 72 -3.74 -9.43 -10.75
C ASP A 72 -4.85 -8.37 -10.67
N VAL A 73 -4.72 -7.40 -9.78
CA VAL A 73 -5.61 -6.23 -9.72
C VAL A 73 -4.95 -5.08 -10.46
N HIS A 74 -5.49 -4.70 -11.63
CA HIS A 74 -4.90 -3.71 -12.54
C HIS A 74 -3.52 -4.15 -13.09
N VAL A 75 -2.43 -3.51 -12.65
CA VAL A 75 -1.03 -3.89 -12.94
C VAL A 75 -0.34 -4.47 -11.69
N GLY A 76 -1.11 -4.64 -10.62
CA GLY A 76 -0.69 -5.11 -9.32
C GLY A 76 -0.75 -4.01 -8.25
N TYR A 77 -1.08 -4.38 -7.00
CA TYR A 77 -0.95 -3.48 -5.86
C TYR A 77 -0.35 -4.18 -4.66
N TRP A 78 0.54 -3.48 -3.95
CA TRP A 78 1.18 -3.97 -2.74
C TRP A 78 1.12 -2.94 -1.62
N ILE A 79 0.85 -3.43 -0.41
CA ILE A 79 1.24 -2.76 0.84
C ILE A 79 2.33 -3.62 1.46
N HIS A 80 3.50 -3.06 1.61
CA HIS A 80 4.68 -3.80 2.03
C HIS A 80 4.63 -4.10 3.51
N ARG A 81 5.07 -5.31 3.86
CA ARG A 81 5.35 -5.67 5.24
C ARG A 81 6.37 -4.70 5.82
N PRO A 82 6.19 -4.18 7.05
CA PRO A 82 7.18 -3.31 7.68
C PRO A 82 8.52 -4.04 7.76
N SER A 83 9.49 -3.63 6.94
CA SER A 83 10.84 -4.16 7.00
C SER A 83 11.73 -3.20 7.82
N LEU A 84 12.76 -3.75 8.46
CA LEU A 84 13.81 -2.96 9.09
C LEU A 84 14.80 -2.41 8.05
N GLU A 85 14.75 -2.91 6.81
CA GLU A 85 15.73 -2.69 5.76
C GLU A 85 15.02 -2.61 4.41
N GLY A 86 15.15 -1.48 3.73
CA GLY A 86 14.64 -1.30 2.38
C GLY A 86 15.30 -0.09 1.72
N ASP A 87 15.67 -0.25 0.45
CA ASP A 87 16.24 0.80 -0.40
C ASP A 87 15.19 1.81 -0.89
N PHE A 88 14.10 1.99 -0.14
CA PHE A 88 13.06 2.95 -0.48
C PHE A 88 13.53 4.38 -0.18
N PRO A 89 13.11 5.36 -0.99
CA PRO A 89 13.36 6.75 -0.67
C PRO A 89 12.72 7.12 0.68
N HIS A 90 13.48 7.82 1.50
CA HIS A 90 13.06 8.30 2.83
C HIS A 90 12.85 9.82 2.87
N ALA A 91 13.16 10.51 1.76
CA ALA A 91 12.97 11.94 1.60
C ALA A 91 12.69 12.32 0.15
N LEU A 92 12.14 13.52 -0.03
CA LEU A 92 11.99 14.21 -1.30
C LEU A 92 13.10 15.25 -1.48
N SER A 93 13.39 15.64 -2.73
CA SER A 93 14.46 16.60 -3.06
C SER A 93 14.24 18.01 -2.48
N ASP A 94 13.03 18.32 -2.05
CA ASP A 94 12.67 19.56 -1.33
C ASP A 94 12.81 19.46 0.20
N GLY A 95 13.31 18.33 0.71
CA GLY A 95 13.58 18.12 2.13
C GLY A 95 12.41 17.51 2.93
N ARG A 96 11.23 17.30 2.33
CA ARG A 96 10.14 16.59 3.01
C ARG A 96 10.54 15.14 3.30
N ARG A 97 10.32 14.68 4.54
CA ARG A 97 10.54 13.28 4.93
C ARG A 97 9.30 12.45 4.65
N ILE A 98 9.51 11.26 4.09
CA ILE A 98 8.44 10.35 3.69
C ILE A 98 8.71 8.95 4.23
N VAL A 99 7.65 8.14 4.26
CA VAL A 99 7.73 6.69 4.44
C VAL A 99 7.02 6.03 3.26
N VAL A 100 7.76 5.24 2.48
CA VAL A 100 7.18 4.39 1.45
C VAL A 100 6.56 3.17 2.14
N PHE A 101 5.31 2.88 1.81
CA PHE A 101 4.56 1.78 2.42
C PHE A 101 3.99 0.79 1.39
N GLY A 102 4.03 1.11 0.10
CA GLY A 102 3.43 0.27 -0.93
C GLY A 102 3.95 0.58 -2.33
N SER A 103 3.49 -0.20 -3.30
CA SER A 103 3.80 -0.03 -4.72
C SER A 103 2.63 -0.44 -5.62
N ASP A 104 2.65 0.04 -6.85
CA ASP A 104 1.56 -0.14 -7.83
C ASP A 104 1.89 -1.15 -8.95
N GLY A 105 2.98 -1.91 -8.83
CA GLY A 105 3.42 -2.88 -9.85
C GLY A 105 3.94 -2.30 -11.16
N GLY A 106 3.61 -1.05 -11.46
CA GLY A 106 4.06 -0.29 -12.63
C GLY A 106 5.38 0.44 -12.40
N GLY A 107 6.00 0.27 -11.22
CA GLY A 107 7.23 0.96 -10.80
C GLY A 107 6.98 2.22 -9.96
N GLY A 108 5.72 2.53 -9.66
CA GLY A 108 5.33 3.57 -8.73
C GLY A 108 5.37 3.10 -7.28
N MET A 109 5.70 4.02 -6.36
CA MET A 109 5.72 3.77 -4.92
C MET A 109 4.74 4.68 -4.20
N PHE A 110 3.96 4.12 -3.28
CA PHE A 110 3.08 4.89 -2.40
C PHE A 110 3.83 5.31 -1.14
N ALA A 111 3.73 6.60 -0.81
CA ALA A 111 4.37 7.16 0.37
C ALA A 111 3.44 8.06 1.17
N LEU A 112 3.71 8.17 2.47
CA LEU A 112 3.09 9.15 3.36
C LEU A 112 4.15 10.11 3.91
N PRO A 113 3.77 11.32 4.36
CA PRO A 113 4.66 12.14 5.20
C PRO A 113 5.11 11.32 6.42
N ARG A 114 6.37 11.41 6.81
CA ARG A 114 6.92 10.55 7.88
C ARG A 114 6.26 10.82 9.25
N ASP A 115 6.20 12.08 9.66
CA ASP A 115 5.92 12.43 11.05
C ASP A 115 4.45 12.80 11.33
N ALA A 116 3.56 12.66 10.36
CA ALA A 116 2.15 13.03 10.50
C ALA A 116 1.28 12.29 9.49
N ASP A 117 0.01 12.08 9.85
CA ASP A 117 -1.00 11.71 8.86
C ASP A 117 -1.14 12.82 7.82
N GLY A 118 -1.36 12.42 6.58
CA GLY A 118 -1.44 13.32 5.45
C GLY A 118 -1.74 12.58 4.16
N PRO A 119 -1.62 13.26 3.00
CA PRO A 119 -1.96 12.67 1.73
C PRO A 119 -1.02 11.52 1.37
N VAL A 120 -1.58 10.49 0.74
CA VAL A 120 -0.80 9.46 0.06
C VAL A 120 -0.25 10.08 -1.22
N LEU A 121 1.07 10.05 -1.33
CA LEU A 121 1.82 10.44 -2.50
C LEU A 121 2.09 9.20 -3.36
N LEU A 122 2.02 9.35 -4.67
CA LEU A 122 2.54 8.38 -5.62
C LEU A 122 3.84 8.93 -6.21
N LEU A 123 4.93 8.21 -5.98
CA LEU A 123 6.26 8.50 -6.49
C LEU A 123 6.41 7.76 -7.82
N ASN A 124 6.33 8.50 -8.93
CA ASN A 124 6.29 7.94 -10.28
C ASN A 124 7.51 8.37 -11.09
N GLY A 125 8.30 7.38 -11.51
CA GLY A 125 9.52 7.63 -12.27
C GLY A 125 10.53 8.48 -11.50
N GLY A 126 11.54 9.03 -12.19
CA GLY A 126 12.62 9.76 -11.53
C GLY A 126 13.68 8.86 -10.90
N ALA A 127 14.86 9.43 -10.66
CA ALA A 127 15.96 8.71 -10.05
C ALA A 127 15.88 8.83 -8.52
N VAL A 128 16.08 7.72 -7.82
CA VAL A 128 16.36 7.73 -6.39
C VAL A 128 17.88 7.84 -6.22
N VAL A 129 18.35 8.92 -5.63
CA VAL A 129 19.79 9.14 -5.37
C VAL A 129 20.00 9.28 -3.87
N GLY A 130 20.74 8.34 -3.28
CA GLY A 130 21.02 8.36 -1.84
C GLY A 130 19.76 8.28 -0.96
N GLY A 131 18.69 7.63 -1.44
CA GLY A 131 17.41 7.55 -0.74
C GLY A 131 16.54 8.81 -0.84
N VAL A 132 16.84 9.71 -1.77
CA VAL A 132 16.03 10.90 -2.06
C VAL A 132 15.35 10.75 -3.41
N HIS A 133 14.03 10.96 -3.45
CA HIS A 133 13.24 11.01 -4.67
C HIS A 133 13.02 12.45 -5.14
N ASP A 134 12.90 12.66 -6.46
CA ASP A 134 12.58 13.97 -7.03
C ASP A 134 11.17 14.43 -6.64
N ALA A 135 11.07 15.57 -5.94
CA ALA A 135 9.82 16.17 -5.50
C ALA A 135 8.93 16.64 -6.67
N ASP A 136 9.50 16.90 -7.85
CA ASP A 136 8.74 17.29 -9.06
C ASP A 136 8.12 16.08 -9.77
N ARG A 137 8.40 14.87 -9.29
CA ARG A 137 7.94 13.57 -9.83
C ARG A 137 6.99 12.84 -8.90
N ILE A 138 6.23 13.60 -8.11
CA ILE A 138 5.21 13.06 -7.22
C ILE A 138 3.81 13.47 -7.67
N GLU A 139 2.84 12.62 -7.36
CA GLU A 139 1.43 12.90 -7.54
C GLU A 139 0.70 12.78 -6.19
N PHE A 140 -0.30 13.63 -5.97
CA PHE A 140 -1.23 13.46 -4.84
C PHE A 140 -2.24 12.39 -5.22
N PHE A 141 -2.12 11.21 -4.61
CA PHE A 141 -2.89 10.03 -4.99
C PHE A 141 -4.18 9.89 -4.18
N ALA A 142 -4.10 10.07 -2.86
CA ALA A 142 -5.26 10.04 -1.98
C ALA A 142 -5.12 11.08 -0.86
N ALA A 143 -6.25 11.55 -0.34
CA ALA A 143 -6.29 12.56 0.72
C ALA A 143 -5.65 12.07 2.04
N ASP A 144 -5.77 10.78 2.33
CA ASP A 144 -5.23 10.10 3.51
C ASP A 144 -5.18 8.58 3.29
N LEU A 145 -4.63 7.83 4.27
CA LEU A 145 -4.57 6.36 4.19
C LEU A 145 -5.96 5.71 4.10
N PRO A 146 -7.00 6.13 4.85
CA PRO A 146 -8.36 5.61 4.66
C PRO A 146 -8.93 5.77 3.25
N ALA A 147 -8.69 6.92 2.61
CA ALA A 147 -9.08 7.15 1.22
C ALA A 147 -8.35 6.19 0.27
N PHE A 148 -7.04 5.97 0.48
CA PHE A 148 -6.27 4.99 -0.28
C PHE A 148 -6.79 3.56 -0.11
N LEU A 149 -7.09 3.13 1.12
CA LEU A 149 -7.62 1.80 1.40
C LEU A 149 -9.03 1.61 0.80
N THR A 150 -9.84 2.67 0.79
CA THR A 150 -11.15 2.68 0.11
C THR A 150 -10.98 2.50 -1.39
N PHE A 151 -10.06 3.26 -2.00
CA PHE A 151 -9.71 3.12 -3.42
C PHE A 151 -9.27 1.69 -3.75
N LEU A 152 -8.40 1.09 -2.93
CA LEU A 152 -7.89 -0.26 -3.19
C LEU A 152 -9.01 -1.31 -3.18
N ARG A 153 -9.96 -1.18 -2.24
CA ARG A 153 -11.15 -2.03 -2.20
C ARG A 153 -12.00 -1.86 -3.45
N GLU A 154 -12.35 -0.62 -3.80
CA GLU A 154 -13.18 -0.31 -4.97
C GLU A 154 -12.53 -0.81 -6.26
N ARG A 155 -11.21 -0.62 -6.41
CA ARG A 155 -10.46 -1.13 -7.55
C ARG A 155 -10.47 -2.66 -7.63
N THR A 156 -10.41 -3.35 -6.49
CA THR A 156 -10.51 -4.82 -6.45
C THR A 156 -11.92 -5.27 -6.83
N GLU A 157 -12.97 -4.59 -6.36
CA GLU A 157 -14.37 -4.85 -6.74
C GLU A 157 -14.65 -4.60 -8.23
N GLU A 158 -14.03 -3.57 -8.81
CA GLU A 158 -14.07 -3.31 -10.26
C GLU A 158 -13.39 -4.42 -11.07
N ASN A 159 -12.28 -4.97 -10.57
CA ASN A 159 -11.56 -6.07 -11.23
C ASN A 159 -12.47 -7.30 -11.42
N LEU A 160 -13.31 -7.59 -10.43
CA LEU A 160 -14.25 -8.72 -10.46
C LEU A 160 -15.44 -8.53 -11.41
N ARG A 161 -15.61 -7.35 -12.01
CA ARG A 161 -16.72 -7.04 -12.93
C ARG A 161 -16.32 -7.10 -14.40
N ARG A 162 -15.05 -7.36 -14.70
CA ARG A 162 -14.50 -7.46 -16.06
C ARG A 162 -14.56 -8.90 -16.55
#